data_AF-A0A5Y1YDK1-F1
#
_entry.id   AF-A0A5Y1YDK1-F1
#
_cell.length_a   1.000
_cell.length_b   1.000
_cell.length_c   1.000
_cell.angle_alpha   90.00
_cell.angle_beta   90.00
_cell.angle_gamma   90.00
#
_symmetry.space_group_name_H-M   'P 1'
#
loop_
_entity.id
_entity.type
_entity.pdbx_description
1 polymer ?
#
loop_
_entity_poly.entity_id
_entity_poly.type
_entity_poly.pdbx_seq_one_letter_code
_entity_poly.pdbx_strand_id
1 'polypeptide(L)'
;QAKAQGLVLEMAPALNQMNQANSQMQALNSAAEAAGALVCDINTRMSLVTDKIRDLQSAVLLGSAPQGVALTSGEHLQLSSTRNTMINAGQHLDIGAMKNLSVSVEKALGMFVHKEGAKLIASQGDIEIQAQHNTMALFSEKQLTVTSSEDEIIISTPETLTLNGGGSYLRLSKNGIEHGSTGEFIMKTSDYLVPGTGANLPNETPNFSLTDITQENKISSKSFND
;
A
#
# COMPACT_ATOMS: atom_id res chain seq x y z
N GLN A 1 1.69 27.51 31.02
CA GLN A 1 2.25 28.87 31.21
C GLN A 1 2.56 29.10 32.69
N ALA A 2 3.81 29.45 33.04
CA ALA A 2 4.14 29.73 34.43
C ALA A 2 3.44 31.03 34.89
N LYS A 3 2.79 30.99 36.06
CA LYS A 3 2.15 32.16 36.69
C LYS A 3 1.04 32.85 35.85
N ALA A 4 0.46 32.17 34.86
CA ALA A 4 -0.61 32.71 33.99
C ALA A 4 -0.26 34.06 33.31
N GLN A 5 1.01 34.28 32.99
CA GLN A 5 1.52 35.59 32.54
C GLN A 5 1.37 35.90 31.04
N GLY A 6 0.78 35.02 30.24
CA GLY A 6 0.63 35.23 28.80
C GLY A 6 -0.80 34.98 28.35
N LEU A 7 -1.02 35.04 27.04
CA LEU A 7 -2.35 34.95 26.47
C LEU A 7 -3.00 33.59 26.75
N VAL A 8 -4.32 33.60 26.94
CA VAL A 8 -5.16 32.40 27.12
C VAL A 8 -5.01 31.43 25.93
N LEU A 9 -4.71 31.96 24.74
CA LEU A 9 -4.50 31.22 23.49
C LEU A 9 -3.02 31.10 23.11
N GLU A 10 -2.09 31.12 24.07
CA GLU A 10 -0.68 30.85 23.76
C GLU A 10 -0.52 29.40 23.27
N MET A 11 -0.19 29.24 21.98
CA MET A 11 -0.13 27.96 21.27
C MET A 11 1.12 27.80 20.40
N ALA A 12 2.13 28.67 20.58
CA ALA A 12 3.33 28.67 19.73
C ALA A 12 4.08 27.31 19.77
N PRO A 13 4.22 26.60 20.92
CA PRO A 13 4.82 25.27 20.93
C PRO A 13 4.07 24.26 20.06
N ALA A 14 2.73 24.28 20.09
CA ALA A 14 1.89 23.37 19.31
C ALA A 14 2.01 23.65 17.81
N LEU A 15 1.95 24.93 17.42
CA LEU A 15 2.11 25.34 16.02
C LEU A 15 3.51 25.02 15.49
N ASN A 16 4.56 25.19 16.31
CA ASN A 16 5.93 24.82 15.93
C ASN A 16 6.06 23.31 15.67
N GLN A 17 5.46 22.47 16.51
CA GLN A 17 5.44 21.02 16.30
C GLN A 17 4.70 20.64 15.00
N MET A 18 3.57 21.29 14.72
CA MET A 18 2.84 21.07 13.45
C MET A 18 3.65 21.51 12.23
N ASN A 19 4.30 22.67 12.27
CA ASN A 19 5.12 23.19 11.18
C ASN A 19 6.33 22.30 10.89
N GLN A 20 6.98 21.78 11.94
CA GLN A 20 8.07 20.82 11.79
C GLN A 20 7.59 19.53 11.12
N ALA A 21 6.48 18.96 11.60
CA ALA A 21 5.90 17.75 11.02
C ALA A 21 5.43 17.97 9.57
N ASN A 22 4.92 19.17 9.24
CA ASN A 22 4.55 19.53 7.86
C ASN A 22 5.78 19.55 6.95
N SER A 23 6.88 20.16 7.41
CA SER A 23 8.12 20.27 6.62
C SER A 23 8.75 18.90 6.36
N GLN A 24 8.75 18.01 7.36
CA GLN A 24 9.22 16.63 7.21
C GLN A 24 8.36 15.85 6.21
N MET A 25 7.03 15.97 6.30
CA MET A 25 6.12 15.30 5.38
C MET A 25 6.20 15.85 3.97
N GLN A 26 6.45 17.16 3.78
CA GLN A 26 6.73 17.73 2.46
C GLN A 26 7.94 17.09 1.80
N ALA A 27 9.05 16.97 2.53
CA ALA A 27 10.25 16.31 2.01
C ALA A 27 9.99 14.84 1.64
N LEU A 28 9.27 14.11 2.50
CA LEU A 28 8.91 12.71 2.22
C LEU A 28 7.97 12.61 1.00
N ASN A 29 7.04 13.54 0.84
CA ASN A 29 6.09 13.55 -0.27
C ASN A 29 6.77 13.89 -1.60
N SER A 30 7.74 14.80 -1.61
CA SER A 30 8.56 15.06 -2.79
C SER A 30 9.38 13.84 -3.20
N ALA A 31 9.90 13.08 -2.23
CA ALA A 31 10.59 11.82 -2.52
C ALA A 31 9.62 10.74 -3.05
N ALA A 32 8.40 10.66 -2.51
CA ALA A 32 7.36 9.77 -3.00
C ALA A 32 6.93 10.11 -4.43
N GLU A 33 6.73 11.41 -4.72
CA GLU A 33 6.39 11.93 -6.05
C GLU A 33 7.49 11.60 -7.07
N ALA A 34 8.77 11.84 -6.71
CA ALA A 34 9.90 11.49 -7.57
C ALA A 34 10.01 9.99 -7.85
N ALA A 35 9.47 9.14 -6.97
CA ALA A 35 9.40 7.69 -7.14
C ALA A 35 8.10 7.21 -7.83
N GLY A 36 7.19 8.12 -8.19
CA GLY A 36 5.89 7.77 -8.78
C GLY A 36 4.91 7.10 -7.80
N ALA A 37 5.13 7.24 -6.49
CA ALA A 37 4.27 6.68 -5.47
C ALA A 37 3.05 7.59 -5.19
N LEU A 38 2.04 7.04 -4.51
CA LEU A 38 0.89 7.81 -4.04
C LEU A 38 1.33 8.87 -3.02
N VAL A 39 0.96 10.12 -3.26
CA VAL A 39 1.29 11.27 -2.43
C VAL A 39 0.18 11.61 -1.44
N CYS A 40 0.57 12.17 -0.30
CA CYS A 40 -0.34 12.69 0.71
C CYS A 40 -0.88 14.08 0.32
N ASP A 41 -2.12 14.38 0.70
CA ASP A 41 -2.74 15.71 0.49
C ASP A 41 -2.23 16.72 1.54
N ILE A 42 -1.07 17.32 1.25
CA ILE A 42 -0.43 18.32 2.11
C ILE A 42 -1.20 19.65 2.10
N ASN A 43 -1.88 19.99 1.01
CA ASN A 43 -2.61 21.26 0.89
C ASN A 43 -3.78 21.31 1.87
N THR A 44 -4.57 20.24 1.96
CA THR A 44 -5.66 20.15 2.95
C THR A 44 -5.13 20.22 4.38
N ARG A 45 -3.94 19.65 4.63
CA ARG A 45 -3.29 19.74 5.95
C ARG A 45 -2.88 21.18 6.29
N MET A 46 -2.28 21.90 5.34
CA MET A 46 -1.85 23.27 5.55
C MET A 46 -3.03 24.21 5.80
N SER A 47 -4.13 24.02 5.06
CA SER A 47 -5.38 24.78 5.27
C SER A 47 -6.00 24.48 6.65
N LEU A 48 -5.98 23.23 7.11
CA LEU A 48 -6.44 22.90 8.47
C LEU A 48 -5.65 23.68 9.54
N VAL A 49 -4.32 23.73 9.43
CA VAL A 49 -3.48 24.46 10.40
C VAL A 49 -3.73 25.97 10.32
N THR A 50 -3.70 26.53 9.11
CA THR A 50 -3.71 27.99 8.89
C THR A 50 -5.09 28.61 9.11
N ASP A 51 -6.15 27.96 8.64
CA ASP A 51 -7.49 28.56 8.54
C ASP A 51 -8.43 28.13 9.68
N LYS A 52 -8.07 27.07 10.42
CA LYS A 52 -8.94 26.48 11.45
C LYS A 52 -8.28 26.41 12.81
N ILE A 53 -7.06 25.88 12.89
CA ILE A 53 -6.36 25.64 14.18
C ILE A 53 -5.71 26.90 14.72
N ARG A 54 -5.00 27.66 13.86
CA ARG A 54 -4.35 28.90 14.27
C ARG A 54 -5.37 29.85 14.89
N ASP A 55 -5.05 30.35 16.07
CA ASP A 55 -5.91 31.25 16.86
C ASP A 55 -7.33 30.69 17.12
N LEU A 56 -7.54 29.37 16.93
CA LEU A 56 -8.84 28.70 16.96
C LEU A 56 -9.91 29.43 16.15
N GLN A 57 -9.58 29.80 14.91
CA GLN A 57 -10.48 30.51 13.97
C GLN A 57 -11.76 29.71 13.59
N SER A 58 -11.88 28.47 14.04
CA SER A 58 -13.09 27.66 13.91
C SER A 58 -13.28 26.78 15.15
N ALA A 59 -14.45 26.15 15.28
CA ALA A 59 -14.75 25.22 16.36
C ALA A 59 -13.93 23.92 16.22
N VAL A 60 -12.67 23.96 16.67
CA VAL A 60 -11.72 22.84 16.61
C VAL A 60 -11.11 22.58 17.98
N LEU A 61 -10.59 21.36 18.17
CA LEU A 61 -9.84 20.98 19.35
C LEU A 61 -8.36 20.85 18.99
N LEU A 62 -7.50 21.53 19.74
CA LEU A 62 -6.05 21.41 19.67
C LEU A 62 -5.52 20.83 20.98
N GLY A 63 -5.11 19.56 20.95
CA GLY A 63 -4.39 18.92 22.05
C GLY A 63 -2.88 19.03 21.83
N SER A 64 -2.15 19.63 22.77
CA SER A 64 -0.69 19.75 22.72
C SER A 64 -0.09 19.43 24.07
N ALA A 65 0.80 18.44 24.11
CA ALA A 65 1.53 18.05 25.30
C ALA A 65 3.00 17.75 24.93
N PRO A 66 3.93 18.68 25.19
CA PRO A 66 5.35 18.54 24.81
C PRO A 66 6.09 17.33 25.42
N GLN A 67 5.48 16.65 26.39
CA GLN A 67 6.03 15.47 27.05
C GLN A 67 5.26 14.18 26.73
N GLY A 68 4.20 14.25 25.90
CA GLY A 68 3.46 13.08 25.43
C GLY A 68 1.94 13.15 25.68
N VAL A 69 1.21 12.32 24.92
CA VAL A 69 -0.24 12.11 25.03
C VAL A 69 -0.49 10.59 25.02
N ALA A 70 -1.38 10.11 25.88
CA ALA A 70 -1.85 8.73 25.86
C ALA A 70 -3.37 8.70 25.72
N LEU A 71 -3.87 7.88 24.79
CA LEU A 71 -5.31 7.63 24.60
C LEU A 71 -5.54 6.13 24.79
N THR A 72 -6.32 5.76 25.81
CA THR A 72 -6.58 4.36 26.17
C THR A 72 -8.07 4.15 26.42
N SER A 73 -8.59 2.97 26.05
CA SER A 73 -9.98 2.56 26.31
C SER A 73 -9.98 1.12 26.82
N GLY A 74 -10.88 0.81 27.75
CA GLY A 74 -11.11 -0.56 28.22
C GLY A 74 -11.88 -1.43 27.21
N GLU A 75 -12.58 -0.79 26.28
CA GLU A 75 -13.42 -1.45 25.27
C GLU A 75 -13.00 -1.01 23.86
N HIS A 76 -13.60 0.06 23.34
CA HIS A 76 -13.37 0.52 21.95
C HIS A 76 -12.75 1.92 21.91
N LEU A 77 -11.88 2.15 20.93
CA LEU A 77 -11.37 3.48 20.57
C LEU A 77 -11.65 3.70 19.07
N GLN A 78 -12.42 4.75 18.75
CA GLN A 78 -12.79 5.07 17.38
C GLN A 78 -12.27 6.46 16.99
N LEU A 79 -11.60 6.54 15.85
CA LEU A 79 -11.18 7.79 15.20
C LEU A 79 -11.86 7.86 13.84
N SER A 80 -12.78 8.81 13.66
CA SER A 80 -13.55 8.95 12.43
C SER A 80 -13.55 10.40 11.96
N SER A 81 -13.33 10.60 10.66
CA SER A 81 -13.33 11.90 10.00
C SER A 81 -14.15 11.81 8.71
N THR A 82 -15.05 12.76 8.46
CA THR A 82 -15.81 12.83 7.19
C THR A 82 -14.92 13.16 5.98
N ARG A 83 -13.77 13.80 6.23
CA ARG A 83 -12.76 14.10 5.21
C ARG A 83 -11.53 13.24 5.45
N ASN A 84 -10.42 13.85 5.86
CA ASN A 84 -9.14 13.17 5.97
C ASN A 84 -8.79 12.89 7.44
N THR A 85 -8.24 11.71 7.71
CA THR A 85 -7.51 11.39 8.94
C THR A 85 -6.02 11.35 8.62
N MET A 86 -5.20 12.06 9.39
CA MET A 86 -3.77 12.16 9.18
C MET A 86 -3.03 11.73 10.45
N ILE A 87 -2.10 10.79 10.32
CA ILE A 87 -1.26 10.30 11.42
C ILE A 87 0.19 10.48 10.97
N ASN A 88 0.98 11.19 11.77
CA ASN A 88 2.38 11.49 11.45
C ASN A 88 3.24 11.23 12.67
N ALA A 89 4.42 10.67 12.45
CA ALA A 89 5.45 10.51 13.46
C ALA A 89 6.77 11.08 12.93
N GLY A 90 7.49 11.82 13.77
CA GLY A 90 8.82 12.33 13.40
C GLY A 90 9.91 11.27 13.38
N GLN A 91 9.63 10.07 13.91
CA GLN A 91 10.54 8.93 13.98
C GLN A 91 9.82 7.66 13.50
N HIS A 92 9.21 6.87 14.40
CA HIS A 92 8.54 5.60 14.09
C HIS A 92 7.02 5.71 14.24
N LEU A 93 6.31 5.00 13.35
CA LEU A 93 4.87 4.76 13.48
C LEU A 93 4.67 3.25 13.59
N ASP A 94 4.37 2.78 14.80
CA ASP A 94 4.11 1.37 15.08
C ASP A 94 2.60 1.12 15.13
N ILE A 95 2.13 0.19 14.31
CA ILE A 95 0.72 -0.21 14.23
C ILE A 95 0.66 -1.73 14.41
N GLY A 96 -0.08 -2.21 15.40
CA GLY A 96 -0.18 -3.63 15.70
C GLY A 96 -1.54 -4.02 16.25
N ALA A 97 -1.93 -5.28 16.01
CA ALA A 97 -3.13 -5.89 16.53
C ALA A 97 -2.83 -7.34 16.95
N MET A 98 -3.44 -7.82 18.02
CA MET A 98 -3.28 -9.21 18.49
C MET A 98 -4.02 -10.24 17.64
N LYS A 99 -4.99 -9.78 16.85
CA LYS A 99 -5.75 -10.60 15.91
C LYS A 99 -5.46 -10.10 14.50
N ASN A 100 -6.32 -9.25 13.98
CA ASN A 100 -6.27 -8.83 12.58
C ASN A 100 -5.96 -7.34 12.47
N LEU A 101 -5.13 -6.98 11.49
CA LEU A 101 -5.04 -5.63 10.96
C LEU A 101 -5.69 -5.63 9.57
N SER A 102 -6.74 -4.84 9.40
CA SER A 102 -7.44 -4.70 8.11
C SER A 102 -7.32 -3.27 7.62
N VAL A 103 -6.94 -3.11 6.35
CA VAL A 103 -6.83 -1.82 5.67
C VAL A 103 -7.66 -1.89 4.40
N SER A 104 -8.67 -1.04 4.30
CA SER A 104 -9.58 -1.00 3.14
C SER A 104 -9.67 0.42 2.62
N VAL A 105 -9.51 0.58 1.31
CA VAL A 105 -9.51 1.88 0.62
C VAL A 105 -10.35 1.77 -0.64
N GLU A 106 -11.05 2.85 -1.00
CA GLU A 106 -11.91 2.88 -2.20
C GLU A 106 -11.13 3.14 -3.48
N LYS A 107 -10.13 4.04 -3.44
CA LYS A 107 -9.45 4.54 -4.65
C LYS A 107 -8.07 3.92 -4.87
N ALA A 108 -7.16 4.07 -3.90
CA ALA A 108 -5.78 3.64 -4.05
C ALA A 108 -5.13 3.38 -2.69
N LEU A 109 -4.31 2.33 -2.62
CA LEU A 109 -3.40 2.06 -1.50
C LEU A 109 -1.97 2.28 -2.01
N GLY A 110 -1.19 3.10 -1.29
CA GLY A 110 0.21 3.34 -1.60
C GLY A 110 1.11 3.06 -0.41
N MET A 111 2.26 2.42 -0.66
CA MET A 111 3.30 2.17 0.33
C MET A 111 4.64 2.60 -0.27
N PHE A 112 5.35 3.51 0.40
CA PHE A 112 6.61 4.05 -0.10
C PHE A 112 7.66 4.07 1.00
N VAL A 113 8.88 3.64 0.67
CA VAL A 113 10.05 3.67 1.55
C VAL A 113 11.21 4.32 0.81
N HIS A 114 11.82 5.35 1.40
CA HIS A 114 12.85 6.14 0.72
C HIS A 114 14.28 5.57 0.83
N LYS A 115 14.61 4.88 1.92
CA LYS A 115 16.01 4.51 2.24
C LYS A 115 16.27 3.01 2.37
N GLU A 116 15.73 2.37 3.42
CA GLU A 116 16.17 1.03 3.84
C GLU A 116 15.43 -0.14 3.18
N GLY A 117 14.24 0.10 2.63
CA GLY A 117 13.44 -0.90 1.92
C GLY A 117 12.21 -1.39 2.70
N ALA A 118 11.42 -2.26 2.06
CA ALA A 118 10.18 -2.80 2.59
C ALA A 118 10.27 -4.34 2.76
N LYS A 119 9.53 -4.87 3.73
CA LYS A 119 9.41 -6.32 3.97
C LYS A 119 7.94 -6.69 4.15
N LEU A 120 7.50 -7.73 3.46
CA LEU A 120 6.19 -8.36 3.62
C LEU A 120 6.44 -9.83 3.94
N ILE A 121 6.14 -10.26 5.17
CA ILE A 121 6.54 -11.56 5.71
C ILE A 121 5.36 -12.15 6.49
N ALA A 122 5.02 -13.40 6.21
CA ALA A 122 4.13 -14.25 7.00
C ALA A 122 4.95 -15.45 7.54
N SER A 123 4.83 -15.78 8.83
CA SER A 123 5.70 -16.81 9.43
C SER A 123 5.13 -18.23 9.35
N GLN A 124 3.80 -18.38 9.27
CA GLN A 124 3.10 -19.67 9.34
C GLN A 124 1.92 -19.77 8.37
N GLY A 125 1.64 -18.73 7.58
CA GLY A 125 0.51 -18.70 6.65
C GLY A 125 0.90 -18.07 5.32
N ASP A 126 -0.04 -18.09 4.39
CA ASP A 126 0.22 -17.70 3.00
C ASP A 126 0.27 -16.18 2.82
N ILE A 127 1.03 -15.75 1.81
CA ILE A 127 0.97 -14.38 1.30
C ILE A 127 0.27 -14.44 -0.05
N GLU A 128 -0.86 -13.76 -0.15
CA GLU A 128 -1.61 -13.61 -1.39
C GLU A 128 -1.58 -12.16 -1.87
N ILE A 129 -1.17 -11.95 -3.12
CA ILE A 129 -1.14 -10.64 -3.78
C ILE A 129 -1.87 -10.81 -5.11
N GLN A 130 -2.88 -9.97 -5.36
CA GLN A 130 -3.70 -10.07 -6.57
C GLN A 130 -4.01 -8.70 -7.17
N ALA A 131 -4.05 -8.64 -8.50
CA ALA A 131 -4.67 -7.57 -9.27
C ALA A 131 -5.86 -8.15 -10.05
N GLN A 132 -7.03 -8.25 -9.41
CA GLN A 132 -8.16 -9.07 -9.89
C GLN A 132 -8.73 -8.64 -11.25
N HIS A 133 -8.59 -7.36 -11.60
CA HIS A 133 -9.13 -6.78 -12.84
C HIS A 133 -8.12 -5.87 -13.56
N ASN A 134 -6.83 -6.00 -13.23
CA ASN A 134 -5.81 -5.13 -13.80
C ASN A 134 -4.44 -5.80 -13.79
N THR A 135 -3.41 -5.02 -14.11
CA THR A 135 -2.04 -5.51 -14.25
C THR A 135 -1.34 -5.57 -12.89
N MET A 136 -0.60 -6.67 -12.66
CA MET A 136 0.43 -6.74 -11.63
C MET A 136 1.80 -6.54 -12.27
N ALA A 137 2.65 -5.72 -11.66
CA ALA A 137 4.01 -5.50 -12.12
C ALA A 137 5.01 -5.60 -10.95
N LEU A 138 6.13 -6.29 -11.20
CA LEU A 138 7.22 -6.52 -10.24
C LEU A 138 8.53 -6.11 -10.90
N PHE A 139 9.20 -5.10 -10.36
CA PHE A 139 10.45 -4.55 -10.92
C PHE A 139 11.54 -4.46 -9.85
N SER A 140 12.78 -4.72 -10.27
CA SER A 140 13.98 -4.55 -9.46
C SER A 140 15.12 -4.09 -10.37
N GLU A 141 15.88 -3.07 -9.97
CA GLU A 141 17.03 -2.58 -10.74
C GLU A 141 18.16 -3.61 -10.80
N LYS A 142 18.33 -4.38 -9.71
CA LYS A 142 19.42 -5.36 -9.58
C LYS A 142 18.93 -6.75 -9.90
N GLN A 143 18.38 -7.44 -8.89
CA GLN A 143 18.00 -8.84 -8.99
C GLN A 143 16.55 -9.01 -8.54
N LEU A 144 15.84 -9.87 -9.27
CA LEU A 144 14.57 -10.45 -8.85
C LEU A 144 14.80 -11.95 -8.61
N THR A 145 14.43 -12.44 -7.44
CA THR A 145 14.58 -13.86 -7.04
C THR A 145 13.21 -14.43 -6.69
N VAL A 146 12.88 -15.56 -7.30
CA VAL A 146 11.68 -16.36 -6.98
C VAL A 146 12.17 -17.76 -6.63
N THR A 147 11.82 -18.25 -5.45
CA THR A 147 12.33 -19.53 -4.93
C THR A 147 11.25 -20.22 -4.10
N SER A 148 11.01 -21.49 -4.42
CA SER A 148 10.30 -22.44 -3.56
C SER A 148 11.34 -23.43 -3.01
N SER A 149 11.32 -23.68 -1.71
CA SER A 149 12.32 -24.52 -1.04
C SER A 149 11.92 -25.99 -0.94
N GLU A 150 10.62 -26.30 -1.05
CA GLU A 150 10.09 -27.63 -0.76
C GLU A 150 9.29 -28.23 -1.91
N ASP A 151 8.51 -27.42 -2.62
CA ASP A 151 7.57 -27.89 -3.63
C ASP A 151 7.84 -27.21 -4.98
N GLU A 152 6.88 -26.47 -5.54
CA GLU A 152 6.94 -25.99 -6.92
C GLU A 152 6.91 -24.46 -7.08
N ILE A 153 7.23 -24.02 -8.30
CA ILE A 153 6.95 -22.67 -8.79
C ILE A 153 6.04 -22.83 -10.01
N ILE A 154 4.78 -22.42 -9.88
CA ILE A 154 3.82 -22.42 -11.00
C ILE A 154 3.76 -21.03 -11.62
N ILE A 155 4.01 -20.94 -12.93
CA ILE A 155 3.84 -19.73 -13.72
C ILE A 155 2.93 -20.06 -14.91
N SER A 156 1.67 -19.62 -14.82
CA SER A 156 0.63 -19.97 -15.78
C SER A 156 0.00 -18.73 -16.41
N THR A 157 -0.37 -18.83 -17.68
CA THR A 157 -1.03 -17.76 -18.43
C THR A 157 -1.88 -18.36 -19.55
N PRO A 158 -3.10 -17.87 -19.79
CA PRO A 158 -3.98 -18.41 -20.83
C PRO A 158 -3.52 -18.04 -22.25
N GLU A 159 -2.68 -17.01 -22.40
CA GLU A 159 -2.30 -16.47 -23.73
C GLU A 159 -0.83 -16.71 -24.07
N THR A 160 0.10 -16.10 -23.34
CA THR A 160 1.53 -16.15 -23.68
C THR A 160 2.42 -15.93 -22.47
N LEU A 161 3.41 -16.81 -22.28
CA LEU A 161 4.52 -16.62 -21.35
C LEU A 161 5.80 -16.35 -22.15
N THR A 162 6.54 -15.30 -21.80
CA THR A 162 7.86 -14.99 -22.39
C THR A 162 8.90 -14.84 -21.29
N LEU A 163 9.97 -15.62 -21.36
CA LEU A 163 11.17 -15.48 -20.54
C LEU A 163 12.28 -14.95 -21.43
N ASN A 164 12.87 -13.79 -21.10
CA ASN A 164 13.88 -13.13 -21.93
C ASN A 164 15.09 -12.71 -21.09
N GLY A 165 16.29 -12.90 -21.63
CA GLY A 165 17.52 -12.39 -21.04
C GLY A 165 18.65 -12.32 -22.08
N GLY A 166 19.39 -11.21 -22.09
CA GLY A 166 20.56 -11.05 -22.96
C GLY A 166 20.28 -11.13 -24.46
N GLY A 167 19.03 -10.96 -24.89
CA GLY A 167 18.59 -11.10 -26.29
C GLY A 167 18.07 -12.50 -26.66
N SER A 168 18.30 -13.51 -25.81
CA SER A 168 17.70 -14.84 -25.96
C SER A 168 16.34 -14.91 -25.25
N TYR A 169 15.47 -15.83 -25.69
CA TYR A 169 14.16 -16.03 -25.05
C TYR A 169 13.58 -17.44 -25.20
N LEU A 170 12.62 -17.73 -24.33
CA LEU A 170 11.66 -18.83 -24.42
C LEU A 170 10.24 -18.24 -24.43
N ARG A 171 9.44 -18.61 -25.43
CA ARG A 171 8.03 -18.19 -25.54
C ARG A 171 7.10 -19.40 -25.58
N LEU A 172 6.10 -19.43 -24.70
CA LEU A 172 5.00 -20.40 -24.69
C LEU A 172 3.73 -19.69 -25.12
N SER A 173 3.01 -20.22 -26.09
CA SER A 173 1.75 -19.64 -26.59
C SER A 173 0.82 -20.71 -27.16
N LYS A 174 -0.41 -20.31 -27.54
CA LYS A 174 -1.35 -21.17 -28.28
C LYS A 174 -0.78 -21.74 -29.59
N ASN A 175 0.23 -21.09 -30.16
CA ASN A 175 0.90 -21.53 -31.39
C ASN A 175 2.06 -22.51 -31.14
N GLY A 176 2.36 -22.82 -29.87
CA GLY A 176 3.43 -23.74 -29.48
C GLY A 176 4.54 -23.08 -28.66
N ILE A 177 5.71 -23.75 -28.66
CA ILE A 177 6.91 -23.38 -27.90
C ILE A 177 7.97 -22.85 -28.86
N GLU A 178 8.58 -21.71 -28.55
CA GLU A 178 9.63 -21.08 -29.34
C GLU A 178 10.86 -20.78 -28.49
N HIS A 179 12.02 -21.26 -28.94
CA HIS A 179 13.33 -20.94 -28.38
C HIS A 179 14.07 -20.06 -29.38
N GLY A 180 14.48 -18.87 -28.96
CA GLY A 180 15.21 -17.92 -29.82
C GLY A 180 16.53 -17.48 -29.22
N SER A 181 17.60 -17.51 -30.03
CA SER A 181 18.93 -17.02 -29.66
C SER A 181 19.74 -16.69 -30.91
N THR A 182 20.57 -15.64 -30.84
CA THR A 182 21.62 -15.39 -31.86
C THR A 182 22.92 -16.11 -31.53
N GLY A 183 23.07 -16.61 -30.30
CA GLY A 183 24.20 -17.42 -29.86
C GLY A 183 23.90 -18.92 -29.93
N GLU A 184 24.82 -19.73 -29.41
CA GLU A 184 24.66 -21.19 -29.36
C GLU A 184 23.51 -21.61 -28.44
N PHE A 185 22.76 -22.65 -28.86
CA PHE A 185 21.79 -23.34 -28.02
C PHE A 185 22.38 -24.68 -27.59
N ILE A 186 22.91 -24.73 -26.36
CA ILE A 186 23.60 -25.91 -25.84
C ILE A 186 22.66 -26.69 -24.93
N MET A 187 22.33 -27.92 -25.32
CA MET A 187 21.55 -28.86 -24.50
C MET A 187 22.48 -29.93 -23.91
N LYS A 188 22.54 -30.00 -22.57
CA LYS A 188 23.35 -30.99 -21.84
C LYS A 188 22.43 -31.86 -21.00
N THR A 189 22.24 -33.12 -21.39
CA THR A 189 21.36 -34.09 -20.72
C THR A 189 21.91 -35.50 -20.89
N SER A 190 21.54 -36.43 -20.00
CA SER A 190 21.85 -37.86 -20.16
C SER A 190 21.01 -38.49 -21.27
N ASP A 191 19.73 -38.10 -21.40
CA ASP A 191 18.78 -38.59 -22.40
C ASP A 191 17.94 -37.43 -22.95
N TYR A 192 17.60 -37.49 -24.23
CA TYR A 192 16.70 -36.54 -24.90
C TYR A 192 15.75 -37.28 -25.84
N LEU A 193 14.50 -37.44 -25.41
CA LEU A 193 13.46 -38.15 -26.16
C LEU A 193 12.50 -37.17 -26.83
N VAL A 194 12.32 -37.30 -28.14
CA VAL A 194 11.29 -36.58 -28.90
C VAL A 194 10.30 -37.62 -29.44
N PRO A 195 9.22 -37.92 -28.71
CA PRO A 195 8.30 -39.02 -29.04
C PRO A 195 7.46 -38.75 -30.31
N GLY A 196 7.44 -37.52 -30.82
CA GLY A 196 6.69 -37.13 -32.02
C GLY A 196 5.18 -36.93 -31.79
N THR A 197 4.68 -37.21 -30.58
CA THR A 197 3.30 -36.96 -30.16
C THR A 197 3.21 -35.71 -29.29
N GLY A 198 2.24 -34.84 -29.55
CA GLY A 198 1.98 -33.66 -28.70
C GLY A 198 1.32 -34.02 -27.37
N ALA A 199 1.40 -33.09 -26.41
CA ALA A 199 0.74 -33.18 -25.10
C ALA A 199 0.09 -31.82 -24.75
N ASN A 200 -0.85 -31.83 -23.81
CA ASN A 200 -1.54 -30.62 -23.33
C ASN A 200 -1.72 -30.66 -21.82
N LEU A 201 -1.50 -29.51 -21.16
CA LEU A 201 -1.80 -29.30 -19.75
C LEU A 201 -2.82 -28.14 -19.65
N PRO A 202 -4.08 -28.40 -19.28
CA PRO A 202 -5.08 -27.34 -19.13
C PRO A 202 -4.65 -26.30 -18.09
N ASN A 203 -4.87 -25.01 -18.40
CA ASN A 203 -4.65 -23.92 -17.45
C ASN A 203 -5.98 -23.59 -16.75
N GLU A 204 -6.01 -23.70 -15.41
CA GLU A 204 -7.13 -23.23 -14.60
C GLU A 204 -6.73 -21.94 -13.88
N THR A 205 -7.31 -20.81 -14.30
CA THR A 205 -7.09 -19.51 -13.64
C THR A 205 -8.30 -19.13 -12.78
N PRO A 206 -8.10 -18.51 -11.61
CA PRO A 206 -9.21 -18.04 -10.79
C PRO A 206 -10.07 -17.00 -11.52
N ASN A 207 -11.39 -17.07 -11.33
CA ASN A 207 -12.35 -16.11 -11.85
C ASN A 207 -12.75 -15.13 -10.75
N PHE A 208 -12.66 -13.83 -11.03
CA PHE A 208 -13.00 -12.76 -10.09
C PHE A 208 -14.27 -12.03 -10.56
N SER A 209 -15.26 -11.88 -9.68
CA SER A 209 -16.51 -11.14 -9.95
C SER A 209 -16.38 -9.67 -9.55
N LEU A 210 -16.83 -8.75 -10.40
CA LEU A 210 -16.95 -7.33 -10.06
C LEU A 210 -18.16 -7.08 -9.16
N THR A 211 -17.97 -6.27 -8.10
CA THR A 211 -19.06 -5.80 -7.23
C THR A 211 -18.94 -4.28 -7.07
N ASP A 212 -20.04 -3.55 -7.30
CA ASP A 212 -20.07 -2.10 -7.10
C ASP A 212 -20.31 -1.73 -5.63
N ILE A 213 -19.60 -0.72 -5.13
CA ILE A 213 -19.84 -0.16 -3.79
C ILE A 213 -21.08 0.74 -3.87
N THR A 214 -22.23 0.24 -3.38
CA THR A 214 -23.45 1.04 -3.25
C THR A 214 -23.57 1.56 -1.82
N GLN A 215 -23.54 2.89 -1.61
CA GLN A 215 -23.81 3.47 -0.30
C GLN A 215 -25.32 3.42 -0.02
N GLU A 216 -25.77 2.48 0.83
CA GLU A 216 -27.16 2.45 1.29
C GLU A 216 -27.45 3.63 2.24
N ASN A 217 -28.02 4.72 1.70
CA ASN A 217 -28.61 5.78 2.51
C ASN A 217 -29.97 5.34 3.06
N LYS A 218 -29.99 4.41 4.04
CA LYS A 218 -31.19 4.16 4.85
C LYS A 218 -31.39 5.30 5.85
N ILE A 219 -32.01 6.40 5.40
CA ILE A 219 -32.60 7.38 6.32
C ILE A 219 -33.87 6.73 6.89
N SER A 220 -33.76 6.12 8.07
CA SER A 220 -34.95 5.74 8.85
C SER A 220 -35.52 7.00 9.49
N SER A 221 -36.33 7.75 8.75
CA SER A 221 -37.22 8.74 9.34
C SER A 221 -38.37 8.01 10.03
N LYS A 222 -38.18 7.61 11.30
CA LYS A 222 -39.34 7.38 12.16
C LYS A 222 -39.96 8.74 12.46
N SER A 223 -41.04 9.05 11.75
CA SER A 223 -41.97 10.12 12.12
C SER A 223 -42.50 9.79 13.51
N PHE A 224 -42.15 10.61 14.50
CA PHE A 224 -42.93 10.68 15.73
C PHE A 224 -44.19 11.47 15.37
N ASN A 225 -45.29 10.75 15.15
CA ASN A 225 -46.62 11.35 15.22
C ASN A 225 -47.24 10.97 16.57
N ASP A 226 -47.54 12.04 17.31
CA ASP A 226 -48.53 12.25 18.39
C ASP A 226 -48.63 11.25 19.55
#